data_AF-A0A7I7JT67-F1
#
_entry.id   AF-A0A7I7JT67-F1
#
_cell.length_a   1.000
_cell.length_b   1.000
_cell.length_c   1.000
_cell.angle_alpha   90.00
_cell.angle_beta   90.00
_cell.angle_gamma   90.00
#
_symmetry.space_group_name_H-M   'P 1'
#
loop_
_entity.id
_entity.type
_entity.pdbx_description
1 polymer ?
#
loop_
_entity_poly.entity_id
_entity_poly.type
_entity_poly.pdbx_seq_one_letter_code
_entity_poly.pdbx_strand_id
1 'polypeptide(L)'
;MQALSIGPVAAAVALVGAGVIAVTPPVHADLAAPAVTLTSGEAQDIVIDIVRHGQRMPPFNDVITPSPDHPGPPLSDLGMQQAQDVAEKLHQELGDHVAGIFSGQAIRDIDTAAPFAALQNMTTQILPGLNEIDSGIYAGQPIASLSGFLYQFTPMLWTLFGLVLMPIPGSVEDPNGVVMDQKFTEAVAAMYSAAMANPVESDNGDITAVAFNNEADIAAWVALNVKNPDISLLLPLTLQTMFANDDGSPLLPNTGIVQIEGNPTDGWTLVSWNGIPVPEDPGLLTRLIMDVRDLITTPQVAAWNLHQALLGGDATTIGEAFQTGLHDVSSVFLGFPQAVFDDITDAVANLGSAAGGAADDTGSALADLLALI
;
A
#
# COMPACT_ATOMS: atom_id res chain seq x y z
N MET A 1 42.43 3.33 67.40
CA MET A 1 43.44 4.07 66.63
C MET A 1 43.35 3.55 65.21
N GLN A 2 42.66 4.29 64.33
CA GLN A 2 43.27 5.05 63.21
C GLN A 2 43.99 4.09 62.22
N ALA A 3 43.38 3.68 61.10
CA ALA A 3 43.03 4.41 59.87
C ALA A 3 44.23 4.67 58.94
N LEU A 4 44.11 4.20 57.68
CA LEU A 4 44.72 4.66 56.42
C LEU A 4 44.32 3.62 55.35
N SER A 5 43.31 3.79 54.50
CA SER A 5 42.99 4.78 53.45
C SER A 5 43.49 4.40 52.03
N ILE A 6 42.48 4.28 51.15
CA ILE A 6 42.35 4.56 49.70
C ILE A 6 43.27 3.87 48.68
N GLY A 7 42.64 3.00 47.87
CA GLY A 7 42.96 2.84 46.45
C GLY A 7 41.70 3.14 45.62
N PRO A 8 41.80 3.78 44.44
CA PRO A 8 40.66 3.95 43.56
C PRO A 8 40.59 2.82 42.54
N VAL A 9 39.38 2.47 42.15
CA VAL A 9 38.88 2.40 40.75
C VAL A 9 37.64 1.53 40.77
N ALA A 10 36.54 2.15 40.32
CA ALA A 10 35.20 1.60 40.27
C ALA A 10 35.14 0.32 39.42
N ALA A 11 34.58 -0.74 40.00
CA ALA A 11 34.15 -1.93 39.30
C ALA A 11 32.77 -2.35 39.82
N ALA A 12 31.83 -2.45 38.87
CA ALA A 12 30.63 -3.27 38.85
C ALA A 12 29.56 -3.13 39.95
N VAL A 13 28.35 -2.77 39.54
CA VAL A 13 27.16 -3.59 39.82
C VAL A 13 26.32 -3.69 38.54
N ALA A 14 26.25 -4.90 38.00
CA ALA A 14 25.23 -5.36 37.08
C ALA A 14 24.10 -6.03 37.88
N LEU A 15 22.84 -5.79 37.54
CA LEU A 15 21.72 -6.72 37.77
C LEU A 15 20.56 -6.31 36.83
N VAL A 16 20.40 -7.01 35.69
CA VAL A 16 19.43 -8.09 35.43
C VAL A 16 17.98 -7.61 35.38
N GLY A 17 17.49 -7.41 34.16
CA GLY A 17 16.08 -7.53 33.79
C GLY A 17 15.99 -8.56 32.67
N ALA A 18 15.69 -9.81 33.03
CA ALA A 18 15.47 -10.89 32.10
C ALA A 18 14.09 -10.73 31.43
N GLY A 19 14.08 -10.27 30.18
CA GLY A 19 12.98 -10.51 29.24
C GLY A 19 13.49 -11.49 28.20
N VAL A 20 13.08 -12.75 28.30
CA VAL A 20 13.36 -13.75 27.26
C VAL A 20 12.50 -13.38 26.06
N ILE A 21 13.05 -12.62 25.11
CA ILE A 21 12.53 -12.63 23.75
C ILE A 21 12.99 -13.97 23.19
N ALA A 22 12.06 -14.90 23.04
CA ALA A 22 12.31 -16.11 22.27
C ALA A 22 12.55 -15.67 20.82
N VAL A 23 13.82 -15.53 20.45
CA VAL A 23 14.22 -15.41 19.05
C VAL A 23 13.96 -16.78 18.43
N THR A 24 12.79 -16.94 17.82
CA THR A 24 12.59 -18.01 16.84
C THR A 24 13.56 -17.73 15.71
N PRO A 25 14.47 -18.66 15.35
CA PRO A 25 15.28 -18.49 14.17
C PRO A 25 14.33 -18.33 12.96
N PRO A 26 14.64 -17.44 12.01
CA PRO A 26 13.86 -17.36 10.79
C PRO A 26 13.84 -18.74 10.15
N VAL A 27 12.65 -19.27 9.93
CA VAL A 27 12.46 -20.39 9.03
C VAL A 27 12.74 -19.81 7.65
N HIS A 28 13.97 -19.98 7.17
CA HIS A 28 14.27 -19.79 5.77
C HIS A 28 13.45 -20.85 5.02
N ALA A 29 12.29 -20.44 4.49
CA ALA A 29 11.77 -21.12 3.33
C ALA A 29 12.80 -20.86 2.23
N ASP A 30 13.54 -21.89 1.84
CA ASP A 30 14.29 -21.91 0.58
C ASP A 30 13.25 -21.83 -0.56
N LEU A 31 12.70 -20.63 -0.77
CA LEU A 31 12.06 -20.26 -2.02
C LEU A 31 13.21 -19.88 -2.93
N ALA A 32 13.64 -20.85 -3.73
CA ALA A 32 14.48 -20.59 -4.88
C ALA A 32 13.83 -19.43 -5.65
N ALA A 33 14.50 -18.27 -5.67
CA ALA A 33 14.11 -17.16 -6.51
C ALA A 33 13.91 -17.71 -7.93
N PRO A 34 12.71 -17.66 -8.51
CA PRO A 34 12.54 -18.13 -9.88
C PRO A 34 13.50 -17.32 -10.74
N ALA A 35 14.35 -18.02 -11.48
CA ALA A 35 15.24 -17.40 -12.44
C ALA A 35 14.38 -16.66 -13.47
N VAL A 36 14.28 -15.34 -13.33
CA VAL A 36 13.61 -14.47 -14.29
C VAL A 36 14.38 -14.59 -15.59
N THR A 37 13.81 -15.36 -16.51
CA THR A 37 14.28 -15.40 -17.89
C THR A 37 13.77 -14.12 -18.53
N LEU A 38 14.62 -13.09 -18.62
CA LEU A 38 14.34 -11.87 -19.37
C LEU A 38 14.25 -12.22 -20.86
N THR A 39 13.04 -12.57 -21.33
CA THR A 39 12.73 -12.54 -22.75
C THR A 39 12.57 -11.08 -23.14
N SER A 40 13.28 -10.64 -24.16
CA SER A 40 13.36 -9.26 -24.65
C SER A 40 12.07 -8.75 -25.34
N GLY A 41 10.90 -9.06 -24.79
CA GLY A 41 9.63 -8.40 -25.12
C GLY A 41 9.36 -7.31 -24.09
N GLU A 42 8.59 -6.29 -24.46
CA GLU A 42 7.98 -5.36 -23.49
C GLU A 42 7.20 -6.19 -22.46
N ALA A 43 7.32 -5.85 -21.18
CA ALA A 43 6.62 -6.57 -20.13
C ALA A 43 5.11 -6.41 -20.37
N GLN A 44 4.38 -7.52 -20.37
CA GLN A 44 2.94 -7.50 -20.65
C GLN A 44 2.22 -6.85 -19.46
N ASP A 45 1.43 -5.81 -19.73
CA ASP A 45 0.55 -5.22 -18.73
C ASP A 45 -0.60 -6.18 -18.39
N ILE A 46 -0.99 -6.17 -17.12
CA ILE A 46 -2.18 -6.84 -16.61
C ILE A 46 -3.03 -5.83 -15.84
N VAL A 47 -4.30 -6.18 -15.62
CA VAL A 47 -5.20 -5.46 -14.74
C VAL A 47 -5.31 -6.21 -13.40
N ILE A 48 -5.30 -5.48 -12.28
CA ILE A 48 -5.61 -6.04 -10.97
C ILE A 48 -6.79 -5.26 -10.37
N ASP A 49 -7.90 -5.96 -10.17
CA ASP A 49 -9.05 -5.46 -9.42
C ASP A 49 -8.86 -5.81 -7.94
N ILE A 50 -8.70 -4.81 -7.09
CA ILE A 50 -8.50 -4.95 -5.65
C ILE A 50 -9.78 -4.54 -4.92
N VAL A 51 -10.42 -5.51 -4.29
CA VAL A 51 -11.75 -5.43 -3.69
C VAL A 51 -11.61 -5.30 -2.18
N ARG A 52 -12.20 -4.26 -1.58
CA ARG A 52 -12.33 -4.18 -0.13
C ARG A 52 -13.32 -5.22 0.38
N HIS A 53 -13.03 -5.86 1.51
CA HIS A 53 -13.97 -6.77 2.18
C HIS A 53 -15.38 -6.17 2.42
N GLY A 54 -16.38 -7.06 2.50
CA GLY A 54 -17.74 -6.74 2.93
C GLY A 54 -17.81 -6.27 4.39
N GLN A 55 -18.95 -5.75 4.82
CA GLN A 55 -19.12 -5.25 6.18
C GLN A 55 -18.81 -6.32 7.24
N ARG A 56 -17.96 -5.97 8.22
CA ARG A 56 -17.60 -6.82 9.37
C ARG A 56 -18.81 -7.02 10.30
N MET A 57 -18.87 -8.14 11.02
CA MET A 57 -19.93 -8.39 11.99
C MET A 57 -19.91 -7.40 13.17
N PRO A 58 -21.04 -6.91 13.68
CA PRO A 58 -21.07 -6.12 14.91
C PRO A 58 -20.56 -6.87 16.15
N PRO A 59 -19.89 -6.19 17.11
CA PRO A 59 -19.57 -4.75 17.12
C PRO A 59 -18.27 -4.39 16.37
N PHE A 60 -17.68 -5.32 15.62
CA PHE A 60 -16.37 -5.11 15.02
C PHE A 60 -16.37 -4.07 13.89
N ASN A 61 -17.51 -3.81 13.28
CA ASN A 61 -17.71 -2.74 12.31
C ASN A 61 -17.59 -1.32 12.91
N ASP A 62 -17.56 -1.17 14.23
CA ASP A 62 -17.46 0.15 14.91
C ASP A 62 -16.11 0.35 15.61
N VAL A 63 -15.19 -0.62 15.51
CA VAL A 63 -13.88 -0.59 16.15
C VAL A 63 -12.74 -0.84 15.16
N ILE A 64 -11.57 -0.33 15.51
CA ILE A 64 -10.33 -0.58 14.78
C ILE A 64 -10.06 -2.08 14.77
N THR A 65 -9.57 -2.59 13.64
CA THR A 65 -9.24 -4.00 13.44
C THR A 65 -8.37 -4.55 14.58
N PRO A 66 -8.55 -5.84 14.95
CA PRO A 66 -7.67 -6.48 15.93
C PRO A 66 -6.19 -6.44 15.51
N SER A 67 -5.30 -6.74 16.46
CA SER A 67 -3.86 -6.90 16.23
C SER A 67 -3.43 -8.24 16.86
N PRO A 68 -3.04 -9.26 16.06
CA PRO A 68 -3.05 -9.28 14.59
C PRO A 68 -4.49 -9.22 14.04
N ASP A 69 -4.64 -8.74 12.80
CA ASP A 69 -5.94 -8.48 12.18
C ASP A 69 -6.68 -9.75 11.72
N HIS A 70 -5.96 -10.88 11.68
CA HIS A 70 -6.40 -12.18 11.17
C HIS A 70 -6.37 -13.29 12.24
N PRO A 71 -7.27 -14.32 12.15
CA PRO A 71 -8.35 -14.42 11.17
C PRO A 71 -9.42 -13.33 11.37
N GLY A 72 -9.45 -12.65 12.52
CA GLY A 72 -10.32 -11.50 12.73
C GLY A 72 -11.82 -11.84 12.74
N PRO A 73 -12.69 -10.82 12.73
CA PRO A 73 -14.14 -11.01 12.71
C PRO A 73 -14.66 -11.40 11.31
N PRO A 74 -15.67 -12.27 11.20
CA PRO A 74 -16.37 -12.57 9.95
C PRO A 74 -17.25 -11.41 9.48
N LEU A 75 -17.81 -11.59 8.28
CA LEU A 75 -18.79 -10.69 7.71
C LEU A 75 -20.11 -10.70 8.50
N SER A 76 -20.82 -9.56 8.49
CA SER A 76 -22.22 -9.49 8.92
C SER A 76 -23.14 -10.13 7.88
N ASP A 77 -24.43 -10.28 8.18
CA ASP A 77 -25.42 -10.70 7.17
C ASP A 77 -25.44 -9.75 5.96
N LEU A 78 -25.25 -8.44 6.20
CA LEU A 78 -25.09 -7.45 5.14
C LEU A 78 -23.77 -7.64 4.38
N GLY A 79 -22.67 -7.90 5.08
CA GLY A 79 -21.37 -8.19 4.46
C GLY A 79 -21.43 -9.42 3.55
N MET A 80 -22.14 -10.47 3.95
CA MET A 80 -22.36 -11.65 3.12
C MET A 80 -23.18 -11.34 1.86
N GLN A 81 -24.19 -10.46 1.95
CA GLN A 81 -24.92 -9.99 0.77
C GLN A 81 -24.02 -9.16 -0.15
N GLN A 82 -23.24 -8.23 0.41
CA GLN A 82 -22.28 -7.42 -0.35
C GLN A 82 -21.26 -8.30 -1.08
N ALA A 83 -20.77 -9.37 -0.44
CA ALA A 83 -19.87 -10.34 -1.06
C ALA A 83 -20.49 -11.06 -2.27
N GLN A 84 -21.78 -11.38 -2.20
CA GLN A 84 -22.50 -11.93 -3.36
C GLN A 84 -22.65 -10.88 -4.46
N ASP A 85 -23.07 -9.66 -4.11
CA ASP A 85 -23.32 -8.58 -5.08
C ASP A 85 -22.04 -8.20 -5.84
N VAL A 86 -20.89 -8.10 -5.14
CA VAL A 86 -19.61 -7.79 -5.79
C VAL A 86 -19.10 -8.96 -6.65
N ALA A 87 -19.35 -10.19 -6.25
CA ALA A 87 -19.02 -11.36 -7.05
C ALA A 87 -19.83 -11.42 -8.34
N GLU A 88 -21.14 -11.15 -8.27
CA GLU A 88 -21.99 -11.05 -9.46
C GLU A 88 -21.55 -9.91 -10.38
N LYS A 89 -21.18 -8.75 -9.81
CA LYS A 89 -20.67 -7.61 -10.58
C LYS A 89 -19.37 -7.97 -11.30
N LEU A 90 -18.37 -8.48 -10.58
CA LEU A 90 -17.08 -8.89 -11.16
C LEU A 90 -17.28 -9.94 -12.24
N HIS A 91 -18.15 -10.93 -12.02
CA HIS A 91 -18.42 -11.96 -13.01
C HIS A 91 -19.13 -11.43 -14.26
N GLN A 92 -20.02 -10.45 -14.12
CA GLN A 92 -20.65 -9.76 -15.26
C GLN A 92 -19.64 -8.95 -16.08
N GLU A 93 -18.62 -8.38 -15.43
CA GLU A 93 -17.61 -7.54 -16.07
C GLU A 93 -16.46 -8.37 -16.66
N LEU A 94 -16.03 -9.45 -15.99
CA LEU A 94 -14.84 -10.23 -16.31
C LEU A 94 -15.16 -11.59 -16.97
N GLY A 95 -16.40 -12.08 -16.90
CA GLY A 95 -16.79 -13.36 -17.49
C GLY A 95 -16.40 -14.58 -16.66
N ASP A 96 -16.22 -15.72 -17.33
CA ASP A 96 -15.99 -17.05 -16.71
C ASP A 96 -14.53 -17.32 -16.32
N HIS A 97 -13.60 -16.43 -16.71
CA HIS A 97 -12.17 -16.65 -16.52
C HIS A 97 -11.43 -15.39 -16.09
N VAL A 98 -10.67 -15.51 -15.00
CA VAL A 98 -9.67 -14.53 -14.56
C VAL A 98 -8.32 -15.21 -14.38
N ALA A 99 -7.24 -14.45 -14.46
CA ALA A 99 -5.87 -14.95 -14.35
C ALA A 99 -5.50 -15.42 -12.93
N GLY A 100 -6.24 -14.98 -11.92
CA GLY A 100 -6.05 -15.40 -10.53
C GLY A 100 -7.02 -14.74 -9.56
N ILE A 101 -7.24 -15.41 -8.42
CA ILE A 101 -8.00 -14.87 -7.28
C ILE A 101 -7.12 -14.92 -6.04
N PHE A 102 -6.97 -13.80 -5.35
CA PHE A 102 -6.07 -13.63 -4.21
C PHE A 102 -6.80 -13.01 -3.02
N SER A 103 -6.34 -13.28 -1.81
CA SER A 103 -6.93 -12.71 -0.59
C SER A 103 -5.89 -12.57 0.51
N GLY A 104 -6.10 -11.59 1.39
CA GLY A 104 -5.48 -11.57 2.72
C GLY A 104 -5.91 -12.76 3.58
N GLN A 105 -5.31 -12.88 4.76
CA GLN A 105 -5.55 -13.98 5.72
C GLN A 105 -6.78 -13.75 6.60
N ALA A 106 -7.35 -12.54 6.61
CA ALA A 106 -8.52 -12.27 7.42
C ALA A 106 -9.76 -12.97 6.85
N ILE A 107 -10.59 -13.52 7.74
CA ILE A 107 -11.78 -14.27 7.35
C ILE A 107 -12.77 -13.38 6.60
N ARG A 108 -12.84 -12.08 6.90
CA ARG A 108 -13.64 -11.11 6.14
C ARG A 108 -13.21 -11.00 4.67
N ASP A 109 -11.93 -11.11 4.38
CA ASP A 109 -11.39 -11.05 3.01
C ASP A 109 -11.74 -12.36 2.28
N ILE A 110 -11.49 -13.49 2.94
CA ILE A 110 -11.77 -14.83 2.43
C ILE A 110 -13.28 -15.02 2.16
N ASP A 111 -14.13 -14.62 3.11
CA ASP A 111 -15.59 -14.71 2.98
C ASP A 111 -16.11 -13.78 1.87
N THR A 112 -15.44 -12.64 1.63
CA THR A 112 -15.78 -11.75 0.50
C THR A 112 -15.35 -12.36 -0.84
N ALA A 113 -14.21 -13.04 -0.88
CA ALA A 113 -13.69 -13.70 -2.08
C ALA A 113 -14.49 -14.94 -2.49
N ALA A 114 -15.05 -15.66 -1.51
CA ALA A 114 -15.62 -17.00 -1.71
C ALA A 114 -16.72 -17.07 -2.78
N PRO A 115 -17.68 -16.15 -2.86
CA PRO A 115 -18.70 -16.20 -3.91
C PRO A 115 -18.13 -16.03 -5.32
N PHE A 116 -17.17 -15.13 -5.51
CA PHE A 116 -16.53 -14.92 -6.81
C PHE A 116 -15.68 -16.13 -7.21
N ALA A 117 -14.93 -16.69 -6.27
CA ALA A 117 -14.16 -17.91 -6.49
C ALA A 117 -15.04 -19.11 -6.89
N ALA A 118 -16.25 -19.21 -6.33
CA ALA A 118 -17.22 -20.23 -6.72
C ALA A 118 -17.75 -20.04 -8.15
N LEU A 119 -18.01 -18.79 -8.58
CA LEU A 119 -18.41 -18.46 -9.96
C LEU A 119 -17.30 -18.80 -10.96
N GLN A 120 -16.06 -18.47 -10.63
CA GLN A 120 -14.89 -18.74 -11.47
C GLN A 120 -14.44 -20.21 -11.44
N ASN A 121 -14.99 -21.04 -10.53
CA ASN A 121 -14.51 -22.39 -10.25
C ASN A 121 -12.98 -22.43 -9.96
N MET A 122 -12.51 -21.45 -9.18
CA MET A 122 -11.11 -21.26 -8.82
C MET A 122 -10.90 -21.36 -7.30
N THR A 123 -9.65 -21.57 -6.89
CA THR A 123 -9.26 -21.50 -5.47
C THR A 123 -8.58 -20.16 -5.21
N THR A 124 -9.04 -19.46 -4.19
CA THR A 124 -8.40 -18.22 -3.71
C THR A 124 -7.01 -18.53 -3.14
N GLN A 125 -6.00 -17.82 -3.61
CA GLN A 125 -4.63 -17.89 -3.12
C GLN A 125 -4.44 -16.89 -1.98
N ILE A 126 -3.91 -17.34 -0.84
CA ILE A 126 -3.73 -16.48 0.33
C ILE A 126 -2.35 -15.81 0.28
N LEU A 127 -2.34 -14.48 0.32
CA LEU A 127 -1.14 -13.65 0.32
C LEU A 127 -1.12 -12.79 1.60
N PRO A 128 -0.22 -13.06 2.56
CA PRO A 128 -0.12 -12.26 3.80
C PRO A 128 0.15 -10.77 3.60
N GLY A 129 0.72 -10.39 2.44
CA GLY A 129 0.91 -8.98 2.08
C GLY A 129 -0.38 -8.24 1.72
N LEU A 130 -1.54 -8.90 1.75
CA LEU A 130 -2.87 -8.29 1.58
C LEU A 130 -3.65 -8.22 2.93
N ASN A 131 -2.95 -8.36 4.06
CA ASN A 131 -3.57 -8.19 5.38
C ASN A 131 -3.75 -6.70 5.69
N GLU A 132 -4.72 -6.34 6.54
CA GLU A 132 -4.89 -4.96 6.96
C GLU A 132 -3.69 -4.47 7.77
N ILE A 133 -3.39 -3.18 7.65
CA ILE A 133 -2.35 -2.49 8.43
C ILE A 133 -2.55 -2.79 9.93
N ASP A 134 -1.54 -3.41 10.55
CA ASP A 134 -1.58 -3.78 11.96
C ASP A 134 -1.80 -2.56 12.87
N SER A 135 -2.90 -2.60 13.63
CA SER A 135 -3.37 -1.50 14.47
C SER A 135 -2.64 -1.35 15.80
N GLY A 136 -1.79 -2.32 16.17
CA GLY A 136 -0.98 -2.27 17.39
C GLY A 136 -1.78 -1.93 18.65
N ILE A 137 -1.35 -0.91 19.39
CA ILE A 137 -2.02 -0.49 20.64
C ILE A 137 -3.44 0.07 20.43
N TYR A 138 -3.84 0.39 19.20
CA TYR A 138 -5.15 0.94 18.89
C TYR A 138 -6.22 -0.15 18.67
N ALA A 139 -5.81 -1.42 18.56
CA ALA A 139 -6.71 -2.55 18.34
C ALA A 139 -7.94 -2.55 19.26
N GLY A 140 -9.13 -2.70 18.65
CA GLY A 140 -10.40 -2.79 19.37
C GLY A 140 -10.90 -1.49 20.01
N GLN A 141 -10.21 -0.36 19.83
CA GLN A 141 -10.74 0.94 20.22
C GLN A 141 -11.82 1.41 19.23
N PRO A 142 -12.81 2.22 19.67
CA PRO A 142 -13.81 2.78 18.76
C PRO A 142 -13.17 3.61 17.64
N ILE A 143 -13.69 3.50 16.42
CA ILE A 143 -13.19 4.27 15.27
C ILE A 143 -13.37 5.77 15.51
N ALA A 144 -14.51 6.17 16.07
CA ALA A 144 -14.84 7.57 16.41
C ALA A 144 -14.10 8.11 17.65
N SER A 145 -12.97 7.51 18.05
CA SER A 145 -12.17 7.92 19.22
C SER A 145 -10.87 8.60 18.81
N LEU A 146 -10.17 9.20 19.78
CA LEU A 146 -8.81 9.70 19.56
C LEU A 146 -7.86 8.60 19.07
N SER A 147 -8.04 7.36 19.54
CA SER A 147 -7.26 6.21 19.06
C SER A 147 -7.54 5.90 17.59
N GLY A 148 -8.79 5.97 17.15
CA GLY A 148 -9.15 5.81 15.75
C GLY A 148 -8.57 6.90 14.87
N PHE A 149 -8.66 8.16 15.31
CA PHE A 149 -8.00 9.27 14.64
C PHE A 149 -6.48 9.06 14.53
N LEU A 150 -5.80 8.71 15.62
CA LEU A 150 -4.34 8.52 15.61
C LEU A 150 -3.91 7.33 14.74
N TYR A 151 -4.70 6.25 14.72
CA TYR A 151 -4.47 5.12 13.83
C TYR A 151 -4.59 5.56 12.37
N GLN A 152 -5.73 6.13 11.95
CA GLN A 152 -5.96 6.57 10.56
C GLN A 152 -5.02 7.69 10.11
N PHE A 153 -4.62 8.58 11.03
CA PHE A 153 -3.65 9.63 10.74
C PHE A 153 -2.28 9.06 10.36
N THR A 154 -1.92 7.87 10.84
CA THR A 154 -0.59 7.30 10.61
C THR A 154 -0.37 6.90 9.14
N PRO A 155 -1.26 6.12 8.47
CA PRO A 155 -1.19 5.91 7.03
C PRO A 155 -1.23 7.21 6.22
N MET A 156 -1.98 8.23 6.66
CA MET A 156 -1.96 9.54 6.00
C MET A 156 -0.59 10.24 6.09
N LEU A 157 0.11 10.12 7.23
CA LEU A 157 1.49 10.62 7.37
C LEU A 157 2.44 9.92 6.40
N TRP A 158 2.25 8.62 6.16
CA TRP A 158 3.05 7.86 5.19
C TRP A 158 2.78 8.35 3.77
N THR A 159 1.51 8.44 3.37
CA THR A 159 1.11 8.59 1.96
C THR A 159 1.18 10.03 1.46
N LEU A 160 0.70 11.01 2.24
CA LEU A 160 0.64 12.41 1.83
C LEU A 160 1.90 13.19 2.17
N PHE A 161 2.54 12.87 3.29
CA PHE A 161 3.70 13.61 3.80
C PHE A 161 5.01 12.86 3.59
N GLY A 162 4.97 11.62 3.12
CA GLY A 162 6.16 10.80 2.92
C GLY A 162 6.86 10.36 4.21
N LEU A 163 6.22 10.51 5.38
CA LEU A 163 6.82 10.20 6.68
C LEU A 163 6.73 8.70 6.99
N VAL A 164 7.20 7.87 6.06
CA VAL A 164 7.04 6.41 6.05
C VAL A 164 7.66 5.68 7.24
N LEU A 165 8.55 6.31 8.01
CA LEU A 165 9.08 5.74 9.27
C LEU A 165 8.22 6.03 10.50
N MET A 166 7.13 6.79 10.38
CA MET A 166 6.20 7.00 11.48
C MET A 166 5.65 5.66 11.96
N PRO A 167 5.90 5.26 13.22
CA PRO A 167 5.52 3.94 13.66
C PRO A 167 4.04 3.89 14.07
N ILE A 168 3.41 2.73 13.89
CA ILE A 168 2.20 2.39 14.64
C ILE A 168 2.66 1.73 15.95
N PRO A 169 2.47 2.36 17.12
CA PRO A 169 2.98 1.79 18.36
C PRO A 169 2.36 0.43 18.64
N GLY A 170 3.19 -0.56 18.98
CA GLY A 170 2.74 -1.92 19.27
C GLY A 170 2.38 -2.77 18.05
N SER A 171 2.46 -2.21 16.83
CA SER A 171 2.37 -2.99 15.60
C SER A 171 3.60 -3.89 15.46
N VAL A 172 3.36 -5.17 15.23
CA VAL A 172 4.40 -6.19 15.03
C VAL A 172 4.51 -6.55 13.56
N GLU A 173 3.38 -6.60 12.85
CA GLU A 173 3.39 -6.95 11.43
C GLU A 173 3.85 -5.76 10.61
N ASP A 174 3.33 -4.57 10.86
CA ASP A 174 3.59 -3.36 10.05
C ASP A 174 4.13 -2.23 10.94
N PRO A 175 5.37 -2.35 11.44
CA PRO A 175 5.91 -1.40 12.41
C PRO A 175 6.02 0.02 11.85
N ASN A 176 6.00 0.19 10.52
CA ASN A 176 5.96 1.47 9.81
C ASN A 176 5.51 1.28 8.35
N GLY A 177 5.37 2.39 7.63
CA GLY A 177 4.91 2.42 6.24
C GLY A 177 5.85 1.74 5.25
N VAL A 178 7.16 1.67 5.50
CA VAL A 178 8.11 0.95 4.63
C VAL A 178 7.83 -0.54 4.62
N VAL A 179 7.55 -1.14 5.78
CA VAL A 179 7.28 -2.58 5.89
C VAL A 179 5.93 -2.94 5.27
N MET A 180 4.90 -2.14 5.53
CA MET A 180 3.58 -2.30 4.90
C MET A 180 3.71 -2.25 3.37
N ASP A 181 4.37 -1.21 2.86
CA ASP A 181 4.57 -0.97 1.44
C ASP A 181 5.30 -2.12 0.73
N GLN A 182 6.37 -2.63 1.37
CA GLN A 182 7.14 -3.78 0.86
C GLN A 182 6.28 -5.04 0.75
N LYS A 183 5.50 -5.38 1.79
CA LYS A 183 4.66 -6.57 1.79
C LYS A 183 3.57 -6.53 0.73
N PHE A 184 2.89 -5.40 0.59
CA PHE A 184 1.86 -5.23 -0.43
C PHE A 184 2.49 -5.30 -1.83
N THR A 185 3.63 -4.63 -2.04
CA THR A 185 4.37 -4.69 -3.30
C THR A 185 4.78 -6.13 -3.66
N GLU A 186 5.23 -6.92 -2.69
CA GLU A 186 5.52 -8.35 -2.86
C GLU A 186 4.26 -9.15 -3.24
N ALA A 187 3.11 -8.85 -2.63
CA ALA A 187 1.83 -9.46 -2.99
C ALA A 187 1.43 -9.10 -4.43
N VAL A 188 1.56 -7.84 -4.85
CA VAL A 188 1.30 -7.40 -6.24
C VAL A 188 2.22 -8.11 -7.23
N ALA A 189 3.51 -8.24 -6.91
CA ALA A 189 4.45 -8.99 -7.74
C ALA A 189 4.08 -10.49 -7.83
N ALA A 190 3.57 -11.08 -6.74
CA ALA A 190 3.09 -12.46 -6.74
C ALA A 190 1.82 -12.63 -7.60
N MET A 191 0.88 -11.69 -7.53
CA MET A 191 -0.32 -11.66 -8.37
C MET A 191 0.04 -11.58 -9.85
N TYR A 192 0.95 -10.66 -10.21
CA TYR A 192 1.48 -10.56 -11.56
C TYR A 192 2.15 -11.84 -12.03
N SER A 193 3.04 -12.41 -11.21
CA SER A 193 3.77 -13.63 -11.56
C SER A 193 2.83 -14.82 -11.78
N ALA A 194 1.77 -14.94 -10.97
CA ALA A 194 0.75 -15.97 -11.12
C ALA A 194 -0.10 -15.76 -12.39
N ALA A 195 -0.51 -14.52 -12.68
CA ALA A 195 -1.26 -14.19 -13.88
C ALA A 195 -0.44 -14.51 -15.15
N MET A 196 0.83 -14.15 -15.18
CA MET A 196 1.72 -14.41 -16.31
C MET A 196 2.16 -15.86 -16.45
N ALA A 197 2.06 -16.67 -15.39
CA ALA A 197 2.32 -18.10 -15.47
C ALA A 197 1.23 -18.85 -16.27
N ASN A 198 -0.01 -18.37 -16.24
CA ASN A 198 -1.13 -18.89 -17.01
C ASN A 198 -2.00 -17.71 -17.51
N PRO A 199 -1.56 -16.98 -18.54
CA PRO A 199 -2.29 -15.80 -19.01
C PRO A 199 -3.62 -16.24 -19.62
N VAL A 200 -4.71 -15.67 -19.12
CA VAL A 200 -6.07 -15.83 -19.64
C VAL A 200 -6.68 -14.44 -19.75
N GLU A 201 -7.25 -14.14 -20.90
CA GLU A 201 -8.02 -12.90 -21.12
C GLU A 201 -9.42 -13.08 -20.54
N SER A 202 -9.86 -12.10 -19.77
CA SER A 202 -11.24 -11.98 -19.28
C SER A 202 -12.13 -11.36 -20.36
N ASP A 203 -13.44 -11.30 -20.16
CA ASP A 203 -14.40 -10.78 -21.16
C ASP A 203 -14.19 -9.28 -21.51
N ASN A 204 -13.48 -8.55 -20.65
CA ASN A 204 -13.04 -7.17 -20.90
C ASN A 204 -11.88 -7.06 -21.92
N GLY A 205 -11.24 -8.17 -22.27
CA GLY A 205 -10.09 -8.22 -23.20
C GLY A 205 -8.73 -8.15 -22.52
N ASP A 206 -8.69 -8.02 -21.19
CA ASP A 206 -7.45 -7.88 -20.42
C ASP A 206 -7.12 -9.17 -19.67
N ILE A 207 -5.83 -9.38 -19.37
CA ILE A 207 -5.41 -10.35 -18.37
C ILE A 207 -5.71 -9.74 -17.00
N THR A 208 -6.79 -10.19 -16.35
CA THR A 208 -7.23 -9.61 -15.06
C THR A 208 -7.01 -10.57 -13.90
N ALA A 209 -6.38 -10.10 -12.84
CA ALA A 209 -6.35 -10.75 -11.53
C ALA A 209 -7.31 -10.03 -10.56
N VAL A 210 -7.89 -10.76 -9.61
CA VAL A 210 -8.78 -10.18 -8.60
C VAL A 210 -8.23 -10.46 -7.20
N ALA A 211 -8.09 -9.42 -6.39
CA ALA A 211 -7.58 -9.48 -5.03
C ALA A 211 -8.62 -8.99 -4.02
N PHE A 212 -8.67 -9.61 -2.85
CA PHE A 212 -9.53 -9.19 -1.74
C PHE A 212 -8.68 -8.73 -0.55
N ASN A 213 -8.87 -7.47 -0.14
CA ASN A 213 -8.05 -6.77 0.86
C ASN A 213 -8.93 -5.79 1.67
N ASN A 214 -8.31 -4.77 2.26
CA ASN A 214 -8.78 -3.93 3.34
C ASN A 214 -8.51 -2.46 2.97
N GLU A 215 -9.28 -1.55 3.55
CA GLU A 215 -9.34 -0.16 3.09
C GLU A 215 -8.01 0.59 3.23
N ALA A 216 -7.42 0.57 4.44
CA ALA A 216 -6.27 1.39 4.73
C ALA A 216 -5.03 0.89 3.97
N ASP A 217 -4.88 -0.42 3.86
CA ASP A 217 -3.82 -1.07 3.10
C ASP A 217 -3.89 -0.73 1.59
N ILE A 218 -5.07 -0.89 0.96
CA ILE A 218 -5.30 -0.53 -0.46
C ILE A 218 -4.97 0.95 -0.69
N ALA A 219 -5.54 1.84 0.13
CA ALA A 219 -5.37 3.27 -0.05
C ALA A 219 -3.92 3.71 0.15
N ALA A 220 -3.22 3.10 1.11
CA ALA A 220 -1.84 3.43 1.39
C ALA A 220 -0.91 2.98 0.26
N TRP A 221 -1.03 1.73 -0.19
CA TRP A 221 -0.18 1.23 -1.26
C TRP A 221 -0.43 1.97 -2.58
N VAL A 222 -1.69 2.19 -2.96
CA VAL A 222 -2.03 2.93 -4.18
C VAL A 222 -1.43 4.33 -4.14
N ALA A 223 -1.63 5.07 -3.06
CA ALA A 223 -1.09 6.43 -2.95
C ALA A 223 0.45 6.44 -3.03
N LEU A 224 1.13 5.43 -2.50
CA LEU A 224 2.61 5.35 -2.50
C LEU A 224 3.20 4.91 -3.84
N ASN A 225 2.53 4.03 -4.61
CA ASN A 225 3.19 3.27 -5.67
C ASN A 225 2.70 3.53 -7.09
N VAL A 226 1.45 3.96 -7.29
CA VAL A 226 0.97 4.21 -8.66
C VAL A 226 1.61 5.47 -9.22
N LYS A 227 1.73 5.54 -10.55
CA LYS A 227 2.30 6.69 -11.26
C LYS A 227 1.43 7.95 -11.17
N ASN A 228 0.13 7.76 -11.00
CA ASN A 228 -0.91 8.80 -11.04
C ASN A 228 -1.81 8.77 -9.78
N PRO A 229 -1.26 8.89 -8.56
CA PRO A 229 -2.05 8.90 -7.34
C PRO A 229 -2.86 10.20 -7.28
N ASP A 230 -4.07 10.20 -7.83
CA ASP A 230 -4.90 11.39 -7.97
C ASP A 230 -5.24 11.99 -6.61
N ILE A 231 -4.46 13.00 -6.21
CA ILE A 231 -4.61 13.69 -4.93
C ILE A 231 -5.94 14.47 -4.90
N SER A 232 -6.43 14.95 -6.05
CA SER A 232 -7.71 15.66 -6.12
C SER A 232 -8.89 14.75 -5.76
N LEU A 233 -8.74 13.44 -5.98
CA LEU A 233 -9.69 12.41 -5.57
C LEU A 233 -9.42 11.88 -4.15
N LEU A 234 -8.19 11.44 -3.89
CA LEU A 234 -7.83 10.71 -2.66
C LEU A 234 -7.81 11.60 -1.43
N LEU A 235 -7.35 12.86 -1.53
CA LEU A 235 -7.24 13.75 -0.37
C LEU A 235 -8.63 14.10 0.21
N PRO A 236 -9.63 14.56 -0.58
CA PRO A 236 -10.96 14.82 -0.04
C PRO A 236 -11.61 13.58 0.58
N LEU A 237 -11.41 12.40 -0.03
CA LEU A 237 -11.93 11.13 0.47
C LEU A 237 -11.28 10.72 1.80
N THR A 238 -9.96 10.88 1.90
CA THR A 238 -9.19 10.63 3.12
C THR A 238 -9.66 11.56 4.24
N LEU A 239 -9.73 12.87 3.98
CA LEU A 239 -10.15 13.86 4.98
C LEU A 239 -11.58 13.62 5.45
N GLN A 240 -12.50 13.23 4.56
CA GLN A 240 -13.87 12.90 4.96
C GLN A 240 -13.90 11.66 5.86
N THR A 241 -13.12 10.62 5.54
CA THR A 241 -13.07 9.37 6.30
C THR A 241 -12.47 9.56 7.69
N MET A 242 -11.42 10.40 7.79
CA MET A 242 -10.80 10.77 9.06
C MET A 242 -11.77 11.36 10.09
N PHE A 243 -12.84 12.00 9.62
CA PHE A 243 -13.85 12.62 10.47
C PHE A 243 -15.22 11.92 10.38
N ALA A 244 -15.30 10.79 9.68
CA ALA A 244 -16.48 9.96 9.61
C ALA A 244 -16.59 9.04 10.84
N ASN A 245 -17.82 8.69 11.20
CA ASN A 245 -18.11 7.67 12.21
C ASN A 245 -18.48 6.36 11.51
N ASP A 246 -17.65 5.93 10.57
CA ASP A 246 -17.90 4.74 9.76
C ASP A 246 -16.59 4.00 9.50
N ASP A 247 -16.70 2.71 9.22
CA ASP A 247 -15.59 1.81 8.88
C ASP A 247 -15.07 2.15 7.48
N GLY A 248 -14.20 3.16 7.36
CA GLY A 248 -13.47 3.43 6.13
C GLY A 248 -14.24 4.12 4.99
N SER A 249 -15.46 4.56 5.27
CA SER A 249 -16.31 5.29 4.32
C SER A 249 -16.22 6.79 4.62
N PRO A 250 -16.10 7.67 3.60
CA PRO A 250 -16.29 7.39 2.17
C PRO A 250 -15.03 6.99 1.37
N LEU A 251 -13.85 6.81 1.98
CA LEU A 251 -12.59 6.58 1.24
C LEU A 251 -12.68 5.41 0.28
N LEU A 252 -13.01 4.24 0.80
CA LEU A 252 -13.32 3.08 -0.02
C LEU A 252 -14.43 2.30 0.70
N PRO A 253 -15.69 2.36 0.26
CA PRO A 253 -16.77 1.64 0.94
C PRO A 253 -16.55 0.12 0.92
N ASN A 254 -17.21 -0.64 1.81
CA ASN A 254 -17.18 -2.11 1.73
C ASN A 254 -17.54 -2.58 0.32
N THR A 255 -16.79 -3.54 -0.21
CA THR A 255 -16.87 -4.03 -1.62
C THR A 255 -16.56 -3.00 -2.70
N GLY A 256 -16.00 -1.85 -2.33
CA GLY A 256 -15.39 -0.93 -3.27
C GLY A 256 -14.23 -1.60 -4.02
N ILE A 257 -14.15 -1.34 -5.32
CA ILE A 257 -13.17 -1.95 -6.23
C ILE A 257 -12.19 -0.86 -6.68
N VAL A 258 -10.90 -1.10 -6.51
CA VAL A 258 -9.82 -0.28 -7.06
C VAL A 258 -9.16 -1.05 -8.19
N GLN A 259 -9.00 -0.43 -9.34
CA GLN A 259 -8.39 -1.05 -10.51
C GLN A 259 -7.04 -0.40 -10.79
N ILE A 260 -5.99 -1.22 -10.83
CA ILE A 260 -4.66 -0.82 -11.29
C ILE A 260 -4.28 -1.59 -12.54
N GLU A 261 -3.51 -0.96 -13.42
CA GLU A 261 -3.00 -1.56 -14.65
C GLU A 261 -1.50 -1.34 -14.74
N GLY A 262 -0.76 -2.34 -15.21
CA GLY A 262 0.66 -2.22 -15.47
C GLY A 262 1.41 -3.52 -15.23
N ASN A 263 2.71 -3.36 -14.96
CA ASN A 263 3.61 -4.47 -14.71
C ASN A 263 4.77 -4.07 -13.77
N PRO A 264 5.52 -5.03 -13.20
CA PRO A 264 6.62 -4.73 -12.27
C PRO A 264 7.80 -3.96 -12.85
N THR A 265 7.95 -3.90 -14.19
CA THR A 265 9.06 -3.21 -14.86
C THR A 265 8.70 -1.76 -15.15
N ASP A 266 7.54 -1.54 -15.76
CA ASP A 266 7.12 -0.21 -16.17
C ASP A 266 6.41 0.53 -15.03
N GLY A 267 5.87 -0.17 -14.04
CA GLY A 267 5.13 0.38 -12.90
C GLY A 267 3.61 0.36 -13.12
N TRP A 268 2.86 0.74 -12.09
CA TRP A 268 1.39 0.63 -12.04
C TRP A 268 0.71 1.99 -12.19
N THR A 269 -0.41 2.01 -12.90
CA THR A 269 -1.29 3.16 -13.09
C THR A 269 -2.63 2.86 -12.41
N LEU A 270 -3.17 3.79 -11.65
CA LEU A 270 -4.53 3.74 -11.12
C LEU A 270 -5.51 4.06 -12.25
N VAL A 271 -6.41 3.13 -12.58
CA VAL A 271 -7.39 3.26 -13.67
C VAL A 271 -8.75 3.66 -13.12
N SER A 272 -9.16 3.06 -12.00
CA SER A 272 -10.43 3.38 -11.36
C SER A 272 -10.37 3.27 -9.85
N TRP A 273 -11.04 4.21 -9.18
CA TRP A 273 -11.29 4.18 -7.74
C TRP A 273 -12.79 4.06 -7.48
N ASN A 274 -13.25 2.86 -7.15
CA ASN A 274 -14.65 2.54 -6.89
C ASN A 274 -15.61 3.00 -8.02
N GLY A 275 -15.22 2.74 -9.27
CA GLY A 275 -15.98 3.11 -10.47
C GLY A 275 -15.82 4.58 -10.90
N ILE A 276 -15.04 5.38 -10.18
CA ILE A 276 -14.62 6.71 -10.63
C ILE A 276 -13.37 6.50 -11.50
N PRO A 277 -13.41 6.85 -12.80
CA PRO A 277 -12.22 6.78 -13.65
C PRO A 277 -11.15 7.75 -13.16
N VAL A 278 -9.89 7.32 -13.17
CA VAL A 278 -8.74 8.15 -12.79
C VAL A 278 -7.93 8.48 -14.05
N PRO A 279 -7.65 9.77 -14.33
CA PRO A 279 -6.85 10.15 -15.50
C PRO A 279 -5.41 9.60 -15.43
N GLU A 280 -4.84 9.24 -16.57
CA GLU A 280 -3.43 8.86 -16.66
C GLU A 280 -2.48 10.02 -16.30
N ASP A 281 -2.81 11.25 -16.71
CA ASP A 281 -2.09 12.47 -16.28
C ASP A 281 -2.69 12.95 -14.95
N PRO A 282 -1.96 12.83 -13.82
CA PRO A 282 -2.47 13.22 -12.52
C PRO A 282 -2.50 14.75 -12.29
N GLY A 283 -2.06 15.54 -13.27
CA GLY A 283 -2.02 17.00 -13.21
C GLY A 283 -0.80 17.54 -12.47
N LEU A 284 -0.52 18.83 -12.67
CA LEU A 284 0.69 19.50 -12.15
C LEU A 284 0.76 19.44 -10.62
N LEU A 285 -0.34 19.71 -9.92
CA LEU A 285 -0.35 19.75 -8.47
C LEU A 285 0.05 18.40 -7.87
N THR A 286 -0.51 17.31 -8.40
CA THR A 286 -0.18 15.96 -7.95
C THR A 286 1.28 15.64 -8.17
N ARG A 287 1.82 15.91 -9.37
CA ARG A 287 3.22 15.62 -9.69
C ARG A 287 4.20 16.38 -8.79
N LEU A 288 3.94 17.68 -8.56
CA LEU A 288 4.76 18.47 -7.63
C LEU A 288 4.69 17.97 -6.18
N ILE A 289 3.53 17.49 -5.73
CA ILE A 289 3.41 16.87 -4.40
C ILE A 289 4.23 15.57 -4.33
N MET A 290 4.17 14.74 -5.37
CA MET A 290 4.95 13.51 -5.46
C MET A 290 6.46 13.78 -5.45
N ASP A 291 6.94 14.74 -6.25
CA ASP A 291 8.35 15.14 -6.28
C ASP A 291 8.86 15.55 -4.88
N VAL A 292 8.06 16.34 -4.15
CA VAL A 292 8.40 16.74 -2.78
C VAL A 292 8.34 15.55 -1.82
N ARG A 293 7.33 14.67 -1.99
CA ARG A 293 7.21 13.47 -1.17
C ARG A 293 8.40 12.54 -1.37
N ASP A 294 8.94 12.41 -2.57
CA ASP A 294 10.07 11.53 -2.86
C ASP A 294 11.36 12.04 -2.21
N LEU A 295 11.55 13.36 -2.14
CA LEU A 295 12.64 13.97 -1.36
C LEU A 295 12.58 13.61 0.14
N ILE A 296 11.38 13.40 0.67
CA ILE A 296 11.16 13.06 2.08
C ILE A 296 11.26 11.54 2.30
N THR A 297 10.67 10.76 1.40
CA THR A 297 10.50 9.30 1.53
C THR A 297 11.79 8.54 1.23
N THR A 298 12.52 8.93 0.18
CA THR A 298 13.69 8.17 -0.30
C THR A 298 14.80 8.02 0.76
N PRO A 299 15.20 9.08 1.50
CA PRO A 299 16.18 8.95 2.58
C PRO A 299 15.71 8.05 3.72
N GLN A 300 14.40 8.03 4.00
CA GLN A 300 13.81 7.22 5.04
C GLN A 300 13.85 5.72 4.68
N VAL A 301 13.49 5.37 3.44
CA VAL A 301 13.59 4.00 2.92
C VAL A 301 15.05 3.53 2.89
N ALA A 302 15.97 4.38 2.42
CA ALA A 302 17.41 4.08 2.42
C ALA A 302 17.94 3.81 3.84
N ALA A 303 17.55 4.63 4.82
CA ALA A 303 17.91 4.44 6.22
C ALA A 303 17.33 3.15 6.81
N TRP A 304 16.08 2.81 6.48
CA TRP A 304 15.44 1.57 6.90
C TRP A 304 16.16 0.34 6.35
N ASN A 305 16.41 0.30 5.04
CA ASN A 305 17.05 -0.82 4.38
C ASN A 305 18.48 -1.04 4.90
N LEU A 306 19.23 0.04 5.12
CA LEU A 306 20.54 -0.05 5.77
C LEU A 306 20.44 -0.57 7.20
N HIS A 307 19.45 -0.10 7.99
CA HIS A 307 19.23 -0.59 9.34
C HIS A 307 18.92 -2.09 9.36
N GLN A 308 18.04 -2.58 8.47
CA GLN A 308 17.72 -4.00 8.34
C GLN A 308 18.95 -4.83 7.94
N ALA A 309 19.73 -4.36 6.97
CA ALA A 309 20.97 -5.03 6.57
C ALA A 309 21.98 -5.13 7.74
N LEU A 310 22.11 -4.07 8.54
CA LEU A 310 22.97 -4.06 9.72
C LEU A 310 22.51 -5.05 10.80
N LEU A 311 21.21 -5.24 11.00
CA LEU A 311 20.66 -6.25 11.91
C LEU A 311 20.93 -7.67 11.42
N GLY A 312 20.87 -7.90 10.10
CA GLY A 312 21.20 -9.19 9.48
C GLY A 312 22.69 -9.55 9.56
N GLY A 313 23.58 -8.53 9.54
CA GLY A 313 25.02 -8.69 9.75
C GLY A 313 25.81 -9.22 8.56
N ASP A 314 25.19 -9.43 7.40
CA ASP A 314 25.88 -9.82 6.17
C ASP A 314 26.57 -8.63 5.50
N ALA A 315 27.89 -8.74 5.27
CA ALA A 315 28.69 -7.64 4.76
C ALA A 315 28.33 -7.26 3.31
N THR A 316 27.87 -8.21 2.50
CA THR A 316 27.44 -7.96 1.11
C THR A 316 26.14 -7.19 1.11
N THR A 317 25.14 -7.65 1.86
CA THR A 317 23.84 -6.97 1.99
C THR A 317 23.99 -5.56 2.57
N ILE A 318 24.88 -5.36 3.55
CA ILE A 318 25.18 -4.02 4.08
C ILE A 318 25.79 -3.11 3.00
N GLY A 319 26.75 -3.64 2.24
CA GLY A 319 27.40 -2.89 1.16
C GLY A 319 26.42 -2.48 0.06
N GLU A 320 25.55 -3.40 -0.35
CA GLU A 320 24.49 -3.18 -1.33
C GLU A 320 23.47 -2.15 -0.84
N ALA A 321 22.93 -2.32 0.37
CA ALA A 321 21.96 -1.38 0.95
C ALA A 321 22.54 0.05 1.06
N PHE A 322 23.83 0.18 1.41
CA PHE A 322 24.50 1.48 1.46
C PHE A 322 24.67 2.11 0.07
N GLN A 323 25.13 1.33 -0.92
CA GLN A 323 25.35 1.83 -2.28
C GLN A 323 24.03 2.22 -2.96
N THR A 324 23.01 1.36 -2.87
CA THR A 324 21.66 1.64 -3.37
C THR A 324 21.07 2.86 -2.68
N GLY A 325 21.10 2.92 -1.34
CA GLY A 325 20.58 4.06 -0.61
C GLY A 325 21.27 5.39 -0.96
N LEU A 326 22.60 5.40 -1.13
CA LEU A 326 23.32 6.60 -1.60
C LEU A 326 22.94 7.00 -3.02
N HIS A 327 22.82 6.00 -3.92
CA HIS A 327 22.44 6.22 -5.30
C HIS A 327 21.04 6.85 -5.39
N ASP A 328 20.06 6.26 -4.71
CA ASP A 328 18.66 6.67 -4.78
C ASP A 328 18.46 8.07 -4.18
N VAL A 329 19.05 8.31 -2.98
CA VAL A 329 19.03 9.64 -2.37
C VAL A 329 19.71 10.67 -3.26
N SER A 330 20.87 10.34 -3.85
CA SER A 330 21.53 11.27 -4.77
C SER A 330 20.71 11.53 -6.03
N SER A 331 20.06 10.49 -6.57
CA SER A 331 19.24 10.58 -7.78
C SER A 331 18.06 11.53 -7.57
N VAL A 332 17.30 11.34 -6.49
CA VAL A 332 16.14 12.18 -6.18
C VAL A 332 16.56 13.61 -5.87
N PHE A 333 17.61 13.84 -5.05
CA PHE A 333 18.03 15.20 -4.71
C PHE A 333 18.60 15.99 -5.90
N LEU A 334 19.37 15.34 -6.77
CA LEU A 334 19.93 15.99 -7.95
C LEU A 334 18.91 16.11 -9.08
N GLY A 335 17.98 15.15 -9.18
CA GLY A 335 16.92 15.11 -10.18
C GLY A 335 15.75 16.04 -9.88
N PHE A 336 15.47 16.33 -8.61
CA PHE A 336 14.30 17.12 -8.20
C PHE A 336 14.14 18.47 -8.93
N PRO A 337 15.18 19.32 -9.09
CA PRO A 337 15.01 20.56 -9.85
C PRO A 337 14.63 20.35 -11.31
N GLN A 338 15.08 19.25 -11.91
CA GLN A 338 14.76 18.88 -13.28
C GLN A 338 13.34 18.33 -13.37
N ALA A 339 12.92 17.44 -12.45
CA ALA A 339 11.56 16.89 -12.39
C ALA A 339 10.51 18.01 -12.29
N VAL A 340 10.68 18.94 -11.34
CA VAL A 340 9.82 20.12 -11.19
C VAL A 340 9.79 20.98 -12.46
N PHE A 341 10.93 21.16 -13.12
CA PHE A 341 11.00 21.92 -14.35
C PHE A 341 10.23 21.22 -15.48
N ASP A 342 10.46 19.93 -15.66
CA ASP A 342 9.81 19.11 -16.69
C ASP A 342 8.30 19.12 -16.49
N ASP A 343 7.82 18.93 -15.26
CA ASP A 343 6.40 18.98 -14.92
C ASP A 343 5.73 20.31 -15.25
N ILE A 344 6.39 21.42 -14.91
CA ILE A 344 5.89 22.75 -15.26
C ILE A 344 5.88 22.93 -16.78
N THR A 345 6.92 22.48 -17.49
CA THR A 345 6.96 22.62 -18.96
C THR A 345 5.91 21.76 -19.66
N ASP A 346 5.67 20.54 -19.18
CA ASP A 346 4.65 19.63 -19.70
C ASP A 346 3.26 20.19 -19.46
N ALA A 347 2.97 20.71 -18.26
CA ALA A 347 1.71 21.37 -17.96
C ALA A 347 1.46 22.58 -18.88
N VAL A 348 2.49 23.39 -19.16
CA VAL A 348 2.39 24.52 -20.11
C VAL A 348 2.22 24.05 -21.55
N ALA A 349 2.90 22.99 -21.97
CA ALA A 349 2.75 22.42 -23.32
C ALA A 349 1.34 21.84 -23.54
N ASN A 350 0.79 21.17 -22.53
CA ASN A 350 -0.57 20.63 -22.55
C ASN A 350 -1.62 21.75 -22.63
N LEU A 351 -1.43 22.86 -21.92
CA LEU A 351 -2.28 24.06 -22.07
C LEU A 351 -2.22 24.66 -23.49
N GLY A 352 -1.04 24.68 -24.11
CA GLY A 352 -0.85 25.16 -25.48
C GLY A 352 -1.54 24.27 -26.53
N SER A 353 -1.53 22.95 -26.29
CA SER A 353 -2.22 21.95 -27.12
C SER A 353 -3.75 22.03 -26.97
N ALA A 354 -4.25 22.19 -25.73
CA ALA A 354 -5.67 22.35 -25.42
C ALA A 354 -6.23 23.70 -25.91
N ALA A 355 -5.42 24.77 -26.01
CA ALA A 355 -5.87 26.02 -26.63
C ALA A 355 -6.07 25.91 -28.17
N GLY A 356 -5.55 24.85 -28.80
CA GLY A 356 -5.73 24.54 -30.22
C GLY A 356 -6.88 23.57 -30.54
N GLY A 357 -7.46 22.90 -29.52
CA GLY A 357 -8.56 21.93 -29.63
C GLY A 357 -9.73 22.30 -28.70
N ALA A 358 -10.97 22.03 -29.10
CA ALA A 358 -12.18 22.52 -28.42
C ALA A 358 -12.19 22.46 -26.86
N ALA A 359 -12.21 23.66 -26.25
CA ALA A 359 -12.84 24.18 -25.02
C ALA A 359 -13.12 23.33 -23.75
N ASP A 360 -13.06 22.00 -23.72
CA ASP A 360 -13.45 21.22 -22.53
C ASP A 360 -12.29 20.93 -21.56
N ASP A 361 -11.03 20.88 -22.02
CA ASP A 361 -9.83 20.57 -21.19
C ASP A 361 -9.16 21.78 -20.52
N THR A 362 -9.60 23.00 -20.84
CA THR A 362 -8.99 24.23 -20.28
C THR A 362 -9.39 24.49 -18.82
N GLY A 363 -10.35 23.72 -18.29
CA GLY A 363 -10.90 23.90 -16.95
C GLY A 363 -10.01 23.42 -15.80
N SER A 364 -9.37 22.24 -15.90
CA SER A 364 -8.61 21.66 -14.79
C SER A 364 -7.25 22.33 -14.60
N ALA A 365 -6.47 22.47 -15.68
CA ALA A 365 -5.13 23.04 -15.62
C ALA A 365 -5.12 24.53 -15.20
N LEU A 366 -6.16 25.31 -15.55
CA LEU A 366 -6.30 26.69 -15.09
C LEU A 366 -6.79 26.76 -13.63
N ALA A 367 -7.63 25.82 -13.20
CA ALA A 367 -8.05 25.70 -11.80
C ALA A 367 -6.89 25.32 -10.88
N ASP A 368 -6.01 24.42 -11.32
CA ASP A 368 -4.80 24.00 -10.59
C ASP A 368 -3.78 25.14 -10.47
N LEU A 369 -3.57 25.91 -11.54
CA LEU A 369 -2.69 27.08 -11.52
C LEU A 369 -3.24 28.21 -10.63
N LEU A 370 -4.56 28.40 -10.61
CA LEU A 370 -5.23 29.39 -9.77
C LEU A 370 -5.33 28.95 -8.30
N ALA A 371 -5.31 27.64 -8.01
CA ALA A 371 -5.23 27.13 -6.64
C ALA A 371 -3.85 27.38 -5.99
N LEU A 372 -2.83 27.70 -6.81
CA LEU A 372 -1.47 27.99 -6.37
C LEU A 372 -1.20 29.47 -6.05
N ILE A 373 -2.15 30.38 -6.36
CA ILE A 373 -2.08 31.84 -6.12
C ILE A 373 -3.13 32.23 -5.09
#